data_AF-A0A7L9BTK2-F1
#
_entry.id   AF-A0A7L9BTK2-F1
#
_cell.length_a   1.000
_cell.length_b   1.000
_cell.length_c   1.000
_cell.angle_alpha   90.00
_cell.angle_beta   90.00
_cell.angle_gamma   90.00
#
_symmetry.space_group_name_H-M   'P 1'
#
loop_
_entity.id
_entity.type
_entity.pdbx_description
1 polymer ?
#
loop_
_entity_poly.entity_id
_entity_poly.type
_entity_poly.pdbx_seq_one_letter_code
_entity_poly.pdbx_strand_id
1 'polypeptide(L)'
;MNAERSTLESALHLAQQASQALHNDRFAEARVLVGRITQLGLAADWLTDCQARLDSLQECRQSLLSGPLGLISDGRMPAGITMTPDDAPRHPMHATAAAPGAAPPVHPAANSLLIESPGNGLPRRLVLRIDGVGTFLLLRGDRVTIGRAGPGATADLELFADLSERQAQIIRSGEDYFIAGVHGVELAGRKVEHALLQHDDRIRLGSRVKLRYLRPSSKSVTSLLDLGEGIRTTCESRRVVLWGGPLIMAPSRDAHVVLPGGTGGVVLLERDGQILAKPMSGHETPRTIALGSPLVIGDLRLSMAALDRSVSPGRVVG
;
A
#
# COMPACT_ATOMS: atom_id res chain seq x y z
N MET A 1 -15.00 -42.77 24.37
CA MET A 1 -13.54 -43.06 24.30
C MET A 1 -13.07 -43.71 23.00
N ASN A 2 -13.38 -44.98 22.66
CA ASN A 2 -12.86 -45.57 21.41
C ASN A 2 -13.41 -44.92 20.12
N ALA A 3 -14.68 -44.51 20.11
CA ALA A 3 -15.29 -43.85 18.95
C ALA A 3 -14.71 -42.45 18.69
N GLU A 4 -14.54 -41.63 19.73
CA GLU A 4 -13.98 -40.27 19.61
C GLU A 4 -12.53 -40.29 19.13
N ARG A 5 -11.74 -41.27 19.60
CA ARG A 5 -10.36 -41.45 19.15
C ARG A 5 -10.29 -41.81 17.68
N SER A 6 -11.16 -42.71 17.21
CA SER A 6 -11.23 -43.09 15.79
C SER A 6 -11.68 -41.91 14.89
N THR A 7 -12.60 -41.06 15.36
CA THR A 7 -13.01 -39.84 14.66
C THR A 7 -11.84 -38.86 14.53
N LEU A 8 -11.06 -38.66 15.59
CA LEU A 8 -9.91 -37.76 15.59
C LEU A 8 -8.79 -38.26 14.66
N GLU A 9 -8.49 -39.56 14.69
CA GLU A 9 -7.49 -40.16 13.79
C GLU A 9 -7.91 -40.03 12.31
N SER A 10 -9.20 -40.21 12.01
CA SER A 10 -9.75 -40.01 10.67
C SER A 10 -9.67 -38.55 10.20
N ALA A 11 -9.93 -37.59 11.10
CA ALA A 11 -9.84 -36.17 10.80
C ALA A 11 -8.38 -35.73 10.54
N LEU A 12 -7.42 -36.23 11.33
CA LEU A 12 -6.00 -35.96 11.13
C LEU A 12 -5.50 -36.48 9.78
N HIS A 13 -5.91 -37.69 9.40
CA HIS A 13 -5.56 -38.27 8.11
C HIS A 13 -6.11 -37.42 6.94
N LEU A 14 -7.37 -36.99 7.02
CA LEU A 14 -7.97 -36.09 6.02
C LEU A 14 -7.28 -34.73 5.96
N ALA A 15 -6.86 -34.17 7.10
CA ALA A 15 -6.12 -32.91 7.15
C ALA A 15 -4.74 -33.02 6.48
N GLN A 16 -4.05 -34.15 6.68
CA GLN A 16 -2.77 -34.41 6.02
C GLN A 16 -2.94 -34.55 4.50
N GLN A 17 -3.99 -35.24 4.04
CA GLN A 17 -4.31 -35.34 2.62
C GLN A 17 -4.67 -33.97 2.02
N ALA A 18 -5.45 -33.14 2.74
CA ALA A 18 -5.80 -31.79 2.28
C ALA A 18 -4.55 -30.90 2.14
N SER A 19 -3.63 -30.98 3.11
CA SER A 19 -2.34 -30.29 3.05
C SER A 19 -1.49 -30.73 1.85
N GLN A 20 -1.44 -32.04 1.57
CA GLN A 20 -0.74 -32.57 0.41
C GLN A 20 -1.40 -32.11 -0.91
N ALA A 21 -2.73 -32.09 -0.99
CA ALA A 21 -3.45 -31.58 -2.15
C ALA A 21 -3.16 -30.09 -2.40
N LEU A 22 -3.11 -29.27 -1.34
CA LEU A 22 -2.70 -27.86 -1.43
C LEU A 22 -1.26 -27.71 -1.96
N HIS A 23 -0.32 -28.51 -1.48
CA HIS A 23 1.07 -28.46 -1.93
C HIS A 23 1.25 -28.81 -3.42
N ASN A 24 0.31 -29.57 -3.99
CA ASN A 24 0.31 -29.97 -5.40
C ASN A 24 -0.65 -29.13 -6.26
N ASP A 25 -1.08 -27.95 -5.78
CA ASP A 25 -2.02 -27.05 -6.47
C ASP A 25 -3.37 -27.68 -6.85
N ARG A 26 -3.80 -28.73 -6.13
CA ARG A 26 -5.07 -29.44 -6.33
C ARG A 26 -6.17 -28.87 -5.43
N PHE A 27 -6.50 -27.59 -5.64
CA PHE A 27 -7.42 -26.85 -4.77
C PHE A 27 -8.83 -27.44 -4.67
N ALA A 28 -9.36 -28.00 -5.78
CA ALA A 28 -10.66 -28.67 -5.77
C ALA A 28 -10.67 -29.93 -4.88
N GLU A 29 -9.58 -30.70 -4.91
CA GLU A 29 -9.40 -31.91 -4.08
C GLU A 29 -9.26 -31.52 -2.61
N ALA A 30 -8.43 -30.51 -2.31
CA ALA A 30 -8.26 -29.97 -0.97
C ALA A 30 -9.60 -29.52 -0.37
N ARG A 31 -10.46 -28.85 -1.16
CA ARG A 31 -11.79 -28.40 -0.74
C ARG A 31 -12.70 -29.55 -0.32
N VAL A 32 -12.74 -30.62 -1.12
CA VAL A 32 -13.53 -31.82 -0.79
C VAL A 32 -13.04 -32.46 0.51
N LEU A 33 -11.72 -32.54 0.70
CA LEU A 33 -11.12 -33.11 1.91
C LEU A 33 -11.45 -32.28 3.15
N VAL A 34 -11.34 -30.96 3.08
CA VAL A 34 -11.73 -30.05 4.17
C VAL A 34 -13.23 -30.17 4.47
N GLY A 35 -14.09 -30.27 3.44
CA GLY A 35 -15.52 -30.53 3.61
C GLY A 35 -15.84 -31.82 4.37
N ARG A 36 -15.08 -32.89 4.11
CA ARG A 36 -15.21 -34.16 4.83
C ARG A 36 -14.80 -34.05 6.30
N ILE A 37 -13.80 -33.23 6.63
CA ILE A 37 -13.41 -32.96 8.02
C ILE A 37 -14.56 -32.27 8.77
N THR A 38 -15.22 -31.28 8.15
CA THR A 38 -16.37 -30.60 8.76
C THR A 38 -17.54 -31.56 9.00
N GLN A 39 -17.77 -32.52 8.10
CA GLN A 39 -18.83 -33.55 8.25
C GLN A 39 -18.57 -34.53 9.41
N LEU A 40 -17.33 -34.65 9.89
CA LEU A 40 -17.00 -35.45 11.09
C LEU A 40 -17.41 -34.76 12.40
N GLY A 41 -18.07 -33.59 12.34
CA GLY A 41 -18.57 -32.87 13.52
C GLY A 41 -17.53 -31.97 14.19
N LEU A 42 -16.35 -31.80 13.59
CA LEU A 42 -15.35 -30.85 14.04
C LEU A 42 -15.72 -29.46 13.54
N ALA A 43 -16.53 -28.75 14.32
CA ALA A 43 -16.88 -27.35 14.07
C ALA A 43 -15.76 -26.46 14.61
N ALA A 44 -14.75 -26.20 13.79
CA ALA A 44 -13.71 -25.23 14.09
C ALA A 44 -13.76 -24.10 13.07
N ASP A 45 -13.75 -22.85 13.54
CA ASP A 45 -13.90 -21.66 12.68
C ASP A 45 -12.86 -21.60 11.55
N TRP A 46 -11.65 -22.11 11.81
CA TRP A 46 -10.58 -22.16 10.82
C TRP A 46 -10.90 -23.08 9.62
N LEU A 47 -11.75 -24.10 9.77
CA LEU A 47 -12.17 -24.97 8.67
C LEU A 47 -13.11 -24.22 7.71
N THR A 48 -14.02 -23.42 8.27
CA THR A 48 -14.92 -22.56 7.51
C THR A 48 -14.12 -21.49 6.76
N ASP A 49 -13.17 -20.85 7.44
CA ASP A 49 -12.26 -19.88 6.81
C ASP A 49 -11.42 -20.52 5.70
N CYS A 50 -10.95 -21.75 5.90
CA CYS A 50 -10.18 -22.50 4.91
C CYS A 50 -11.01 -22.80 3.65
N GLN A 51 -12.27 -23.21 3.81
CA GLN A 51 -13.20 -23.42 2.69
C GLN A 51 -13.44 -22.13 1.90
N ALA A 52 -13.74 -21.03 2.59
CA ALA A 52 -13.97 -19.73 1.93
C ALA A 52 -12.75 -19.25 1.13
N ARG A 53 -11.53 -19.49 1.65
CA ARG A 53 -10.28 -19.17 0.95
C ARG A 53 -10.05 -20.05 -0.28
N LEU A 54 -10.38 -21.35 -0.18
CA LEU A 54 -10.31 -22.28 -1.31
C LEU A 54 -11.29 -21.90 -2.43
N ASP A 55 -12.52 -21.52 -2.08
CA ASP A 55 -13.51 -21.04 -3.05
C ASP A 55 -13.02 -19.77 -3.76
N SER A 56 -12.50 -18.80 -3.00
CA SER A 56 -11.91 -17.57 -3.56
C SER A 56 -10.74 -17.85 -4.53
N LEU A 57 -9.87 -18.83 -4.21
CA LEU A 57 -8.78 -19.24 -5.10
C LEU A 57 -9.29 -19.88 -6.39
N GLN A 58 -10.35 -20.69 -6.31
CA GLN A 58 -10.96 -21.29 -7.50
C GLN A 58 -11.61 -20.23 -8.39
N GLU A 59 -12.30 -19.24 -7.81
CA GLU A 59 -12.89 -18.11 -8.55
C GLU A 59 -11.82 -17.27 -9.26
N CYS A 60 -10.74 -16.91 -8.56
CA CYS A 60 -9.61 -16.20 -9.16
C CYS A 60 -8.99 -16.98 -10.32
N ARG A 61 -8.76 -18.29 -10.13
CA ARG A 61 -8.24 -19.15 -11.19
C ARG A 61 -9.18 -19.21 -12.39
N GLN A 62 -10.49 -19.37 -12.15
CA GLN A 62 -11.49 -19.41 -13.22
C GLN A 62 -11.57 -18.07 -13.98
N SER A 63 -11.47 -16.95 -13.28
CA SER A 63 -11.41 -15.61 -13.89
C SER A 63 -10.19 -15.44 -14.79
N LEU A 64 -9.01 -15.90 -14.33
CA LEU A 64 -7.77 -15.86 -15.13
C LEU A 64 -7.86 -16.76 -16.37
N LEU A 65 -8.42 -17.96 -16.23
CA LEU A 65 -8.58 -18.92 -17.33
C LEU A 65 -9.70 -18.54 -18.31
N SER A 66 -10.68 -17.73 -17.90
CA SER A 66 -11.70 -17.19 -18.81
C SER A 66 -11.28 -15.87 -19.47
N GLY A 67 -10.19 -15.26 -18.99
CA GLY A 67 -9.56 -14.08 -19.58
C GLY A 67 -8.59 -14.38 -20.73
N PRO A 68 -7.86 -13.36 -21.21
CA PRO A 68 -6.97 -13.48 -22.38
C PRO A 68 -5.80 -14.45 -22.16
N LEU A 69 -5.40 -14.71 -20.91
CA LEU A 69 -4.36 -15.68 -20.57
C LEU A 69 -4.81 -17.13 -20.76
N GLY A 70 -6.11 -17.41 -20.57
CA GLY A 70 -6.70 -18.71 -20.86
C GLY A 70 -6.65 -19.07 -22.35
N LEU A 71 -6.89 -18.08 -23.21
CA LEU A 71 -6.83 -18.25 -24.68
C LEU A 71 -5.43 -18.66 -25.17
N ILE A 72 -4.37 -18.21 -24.48
CA ILE A 72 -2.98 -18.58 -24.79
C ILE A 72 -2.67 -20.00 -24.30
N SER A 73 -3.25 -20.40 -23.16
CA SER A 73 -3.01 -21.72 -22.53
C SER A 73 -3.67 -22.87 -23.32
N ASP A 74 -4.81 -22.60 -23.98
CA ASP A 74 -5.53 -23.57 -24.82
C ASP A 74 -4.98 -23.68 -26.26
N GLY A 75 -3.89 -22.98 -26.59
CA GLY A 75 -3.27 -23.06 -27.92
C GLY A 75 -4.12 -22.48 -29.07
N ARG A 76 -5.22 -21.78 -28.76
CA ARG A 76 -6.08 -21.09 -29.74
C ARG A 76 -5.78 -19.59 -29.72
N MET A 77 -4.76 -19.18 -30.45
CA MET A 77 -4.61 -17.78 -30.87
C MET A 77 -5.80 -17.40 -31.77
N PRO A 78 -6.56 -16.34 -31.48
CA PRO A 78 -7.47 -15.77 -32.47
C PRO A 78 -6.63 -15.19 -33.63
N ALA A 79 -6.88 -15.65 -34.85
CA ALA A 79 -6.32 -15.07 -36.06
C ALA A 79 -6.89 -13.67 -36.25
N GLY A 80 -6.24 -12.65 -35.69
CA GLY A 80 -6.73 -11.27 -35.77
C GLY A 80 -5.91 -10.20 -35.07
N ILE A 81 -4.89 -10.54 -34.27
CA ILE A 81 -3.96 -9.52 -33.74
C ILE A 81 -2.86 -9.27 -34.79
N THR A 82 -3.26 -8.63 -35.89
CA THR A 82 -2.34 -8.02 -36.84
C THR A 82 -1.98 -6.65 -36.29
N MET A 83 -0.73 -6.45 -35.87
CA MET A 83 -0.23 -5.08 -35.65
C MET A 83 -0.30 -4.33 -36.98
N THR A 84 -1.26 -3.43 -37.13
CA THR A 84 -1.31 -2.49 -38.25
C THR A 84 -0.33 -1.34 -37.96
N PRO A 85 0.67 -1.10 -38.82
CA PRO A 85 1.61 0.01 -38.65
C PRO A 85 1.00 1.30 -39.25
N ASP A 86 -0.01 1.88 -38.61
CA ASP A 86 -0.61 3.15 -39.11
C ASP A 86 -1.02 4.18 -38.05
N ASP A 87 -0.65 3.99 -36.77
CA ASP A 87 -0.82 5.03 -35.74
C ASP A 87 0.52 5.69 -35.37
N ALA A 88 1.18 6.28 -36.39
CA ALA A 88 2.26 7.23 -36.16
C ALA A 88 1.68 8.63 -35.88
N PRO A 89 2.06 9.31 -34.78
CA PRO A 89 1.56 10.65 -34.48
C PRO A 89 2.06 11.67 -35.51
N ARG A 90 1.12 12.34 -36.19
CA ARG A 90 1.39 13.40 -37.17
C ARG A 90 1.79 14.70 -36.46
N HIS A 91 3.03 15.13 -36.65
CA HIS A 91 3.48 16.49 -36.30
C HIS A 91 2.92 17.53 -37.27
N PRO A 92 2.45 18.71 -36.81
CA PRO A 92 2.14 19.82 -37.69
C PRO A 92 3.41 20.61 -38.05
N MET A 93 3.71 20.69 -39.35
CA MET A 93 4.64 21.67 -39.92
C MET A 93 3.86 22.91 -40.38
N HIS A 94 4.23 24.08 -39.86
CA HIS A 94 4.26 25.29 -40.67
C HIS A 94 5.60 25.99 -40.43
N ALA A 95 6.30 26.21 -41.54
CA ALA A 95 7.61 26.82 -41.61
C ALA A 95 7.51 28.34 -41.81
N THR A 96 8.46 29.07 -41.25
CA THR A 96 9.07 30.23 -41.93
C THR A 96 10.52 30.37 -41.45
N ALA A 97 11.40 30.57 -42.43
CA ALA A 97 12.85 30.58 -42.31
C ALA A 97 13.41 31.95 -41.88
N ALA A 98 14.57 31.96 -41.21
CA ALA A 98 15.66 32.94 -41.43
C ALA A 98 16.97 32.59 -40.69
N ALA A 99 18.05 32.54 -41.48
CA ALA A 99 19.47 32.88 -41.25
C ALA A 99 20.38 32.04 -40.30
N PRO A 100 21.64 31.75 -40.73
CA PRO A 100 22.62 30.97 -39.97
C PRO A 100 23.64 31.86 -39.22
N GLY A 101 23.97 31.44 -37.99
CA GLY A 101 25.19 31.88 -37.30
C GLY A 101 24.97 32.54 -35.94
N ALA A 102 24.91 31.72 -34.88
CA ALA A 102 25.37 32.08 -33.54
C ALA A 102 25.43 30.81 -32.67
N ALA A 103 26.61 30.51 -32.15
CA ALA A 103 26.79 29.45 -31.15
C ALA A 103 26.01 29.79 -29.87
N PRO A 104 25.35 28.83 -29.20
CA PRO A 104 24.75 29.11 -27.91
C PRO A 104 25.85 29.21 -26.83
N PRO A 105 25.77 30.20 -25.91
CA PRO A 105 26.72 30.37 -24.84
C PRO A 105 26.51 29.32 -23.75
N VAL A 106 27.60 28.79 -23.25
CA VAL A 106 27.66 28.06 -21.98
C VAL A 106 27.60 29.10 -20.87
N HIS A 107 26.54 29.11 -20.04
CA HIS A 107 26.60 29.74 -18.72
C HIS A 107 25.77 28.99 -17.66
N PRO A 108 26.22 29.04 -16.39
CA PRO A 108 25.87 28.12 -15.32
C PRO A 108 24.68 28.59 -14.48
N ALA A 109 24.32 27.74 -13.50
CA ALA A 109 23.28 27.90 -12.49
C ALA A 109 23.01 29.34 -12.01
N ALA A 110 21.73 29.69 -11.94
CA ALA A 110 21.22 30.69 -11.02
C ALA A 110 19.84 30.25 -10.51
N ASN A 111 19.76 30.11 -9.19
CA ASN A 111 18.54 30.04 -8.40
C ASN A 111 17.47 30.98 -8.95
N SER A 112 16.34 30.42 -9.36
CA SER A 112 15.09 31.17 -9.38
C SER A 112 14.12 30.41 -8.51
N LEU A 113 13.83 31.05 -7.38
CA LEU A 113 12.73 30.77 -6.46
C LEU A 113 11.45 30.63 -7.29
N LEU A 114 11.14 29.42 -7.71
CA LEU A 114 9.79 29.08 -8.12
C LEU A 114 8.98 29.05 -6.82
N ILE A 115 8.32 30.17 -6.56
CA ILE A 115 7.02 30.16 -5.92
C ILE A 115 6.23 29.11 -6.70
N GLU A 116 6.10 27.91 -6.12
CA GLU A 116 5.20 26.90 -6.62
C GLU A 116 3.82 27.55 -6.62
N SER A 117 3.38 28.02 -7.78
CA SER A 117 1.96 28.18 -8.05
C SER A 117 1.34 26.84 -7.69
N PRO A 118 0.24 26.78 -6.90
CA PRO A 118 -0.32 25.54 -6.43
C PRO A 118 -0.73 24.71 -7.66
N GLY A 119 0.14 23.78 -8.04
CA GLY A 119 -0.21 22.74 -8.98
C GLY A 119 -1.45 22.06 -8.42
N ASN A 120 -2.44 21.89 -9.27
CA ASN A 120 -3.83 21.54 -8.99
C ASN A 120 -4.01 20.11 -8.39
N GLY A 121 -3.18 19.72 -7.43
CA GLY A 121 -3.07 18.37 -6.88
C GLY A 121 -2.79 18.40 -5.38
N LEU A 122 -3.24 17.34 -4.71
CA LEU A 122 -3.09 17.19 -3.26
C LEU A 122 -1.61 17.21 -2.83
N PRO A 123 -1.31 17.63 -1.58
CA PRO A 123 0.01 17.49 -0.98
C PRO A 123 0.50 16.04 -0.93
N ARG A 124 1.80 15.81 -1.08
CA ARG A 124 2.40 14.46 -1.00
C ARG A 124 2.40 13.88 0.42
N ARG A 125 2.43 14.75 1.43
CA ARG A 125 2.44 14.40 2.85
C ARG A 125 1.16 14.97 3.47
N LEU A 126 0.35 14.08 4.01
CA LEU A 126 -0.93 14.44 4.62
C LEU A 126 -0.98 13.84 6.02
N VAL A 127 -1.55 14.57 6.97
CA VAL A 127 -1.87 14.06 8.29
C VAL A 127 -3.35 13.75 8.34
N LEU A 128 -3.69 12.47 8.53
CA LEU A 128 -5.06 12.02 8.79
C LEU A 128 -5.23 11.89 10.30
N ARG A 129 -6.21 12.60 10.86
CA ARG A 129 -6.62 12.49 12.25
C ARG A 129 -8.01 11.90 12.31
N ILE A 130 -8.19 10.91 13.16
CA ILE A 130 -9.46 10.23 13.39
C ILE A 130 -9.72 10.24 14.90
N ASP A 131 -10.83 10.86 15.29
CA ASP A 131 -11.17 11.01 16.70
C ASP A 131 -11.39 9.63 17.34
N GLY A 132 -10.79 9.42 18.52
CA GLY A 132 -10.84 8.14 19.23
C GLY A 132 -9.97 7.02 18.65
N VAL A 133 -9.32 7.22 17.49
CA VAL A 133 -8.47 6.21 16.83
C VAL A 133 -7.01 6.63 16.80
N GLY A 134 -6.73 7.88 16.39
CA GLY A 134 -5.39 8.45 16.40
C GLY A 134 -4.99 9.20 15.14
N THR A 135 -3.69 9.41 15.00
CA THR A 135 -3.07 10.18 13.91
C THR A 135 -2.23 9.27 13.01
N PHE A 136 -2.35 9.47 11.71
CA PHE A 136 -1.66 8.73 10.66
C PHE A 136 -0.96 9.70 9.71
N LEU A 137 0.24 9.34 9.25
CA LEU A 137 0.97 10.08 8.23
C LEU A 137 0.75 9.40 6.89
N LEU A 138 0.15 10.07 5.93
CA LEU A 138 -0.13 9.55 4.60
C LEU A 138 0.92 10.09 3.62
N LEU A 139 1.65 9.18 2.99
CA LEU A 139 2.69 9.46 2.01
C LEU A 139 2.25 8.91 0.65
N ARG A 140 2.01 9.80 -0.31
CA ARG A 140 1.39 9.47 -1.61
C ARG A 140 2.38 9.12 -2.73
N GLY A 141 3.65 9.46 -2.55
CA GLY A 141 4.66 9.24 -3.58
C GLY A 141 4.98 7.76 -3.80
N ASP A 142 5.27 7.39 -5.05
CA ASP A 142 5.81 6.04 -5.37
C ASP A 142 7.21 5.84 -4.79
N ARG A 143 7.92 6.92 -4.47
CA ARG A 143 9.22 6.88 -3.79
C ARG A 143 9.11 7.66 -2.49
N VAL A 144 9.29 6.96 -1.38
CA VAL A 144 9.23 7.51 -0.03
C VAL A 144 10.60 7.40 0.61
N THR A 145 11.23 8.53 0.88
CA THR A 145 12.53 8.60 1.54
C THR A 145 12.37 8.59 3.06
N ILE A 146 13.22 7.83 3.75
CA ILE A 146 13.27 7.74 5.21
C ILE A 146 14.61 8.27 5.68
N GLY A 147 14.61 9.15 6.68
CA GLY A 147 15.83 9.75 7.18
C GLY A 147 15.65 10.51 8.48
N ARG A 148 16.75 11.13 8.93
CA ARG A 148 16.79 11.90 10.17
C ARG A 148 15.93 13.17 10.09
N ALA A 149 15.15 13.41 11.14
CA ALA A 149 14.47 14.68 11.38
C ALA A 149 15.47 15.76 11.85
N GLY A 150 15.31 17.00 11.39
CA GLY A 150 16.15 18.12 11.81
C GLY A 150 16.12 19.30 10.84
N PRO A 151 16.85 20.39 11.15
CA PRO A 151 16.97 21.53 10.25
C PRO A 151 17.49 21.09 8.87
N GLY A 152 16.77 21.44 7.81
CA GLY A 152 17.14 21.06 6.44
C GLY A 152 16.83 19.61 6.06
N ALA A 153 16.15 18.83 6.91
CA ALA A 153 15.75 17.47 6.56
C ALA A 153 14.89 17.46 5.28
N THR A 154 15.22 16.54 4.36
CA THR A 154 14.53 16.43 3.07
C THR A 154 13.73 15.15 2.89
N ALA A 155 13.81 14.24 3.87
CA ALA A 155 13.12 12.96 3.84
C ALA A 155 11.58 13.12 3.92
N ASP A 156 10.86 12.21 3.30
CA ASP A 156 9.39 12.18 3.35
C ASP A 156 8.90 11.69 4.72
N LEU A 157 9.57 10.64 5.23
CA LEU A 157 9.44 10.14 6.59
C LEU A 157 10.67 10.55 7.42
N GLU A 158 10.48 11.58 8.22
CA GLU A 158 11.49 12.13 9.11
C GLU A 158 11.38 11.48 10.49
N LEU A 159 12.46 10.85 10.93
CA LEU A 159 12.54 10.14 12.21
C LEU A 159 13.52 10.84 13.14
N PHE A 160 13.14 11.06 14.40
CA PHE A 160 14.02 11.57 15.44
C PHE A 160 14.94 10.44 15.94
N ALA A 161 15.93 10.10 15.14
CA ALA A 161 16.90 9.04 15.42
C ALA A 161 18.26 9.36 14.78
N ASP A 162 19.29 8.63 15.21
CA ASP A 162 20.63 8.71 14.64
C ASP A 162 20.68 7.95 13.31
N LEU A 163 20.24 8.64 12.26
CA LEU A 163 20.21 8.18 10.88
C LEU A 163 20.89 9.22 9.97
N SER A 164 21.26 8.81 8.76
CA SER A 164 21.57 9.77 7.70
C SER A 164 20.33 10.56 7.26
N GLU A 165 20.54 11.70 6.60
CA GLU A 165 19.44 12.52 6.04
C GLU A 165 18.55 11.74 5.07
N ARG A 166 19.14 10.77 4.35
CA ARG A 166 18.45 9.81 3.49
C ARG A 166 19.00 8.43 3.78
N GLN A 167 18.49 7.78 4.81
CA GLN A 167 18.96 6.46 5.23
C GLN A 167 18.51 5.35 4.27
N ALA A 168 17.24 5.40 3.88
CA ALA A 168 16.60 4.39 3.05
C ALA A 168 15.51 5.02 2.19
N GLN A 169 15.08 4.27 1.18
CA GLN A 169 13.95 4.63 0.34
C GLN A 169 13.03 3.41 0.19
N ILE A 170 11.72 3.65 0.29
CA ILE A 170 10.71 2.69 -0.11
C ILE A 170 10.21 3.06 -1.50
N ILE A 171 10.16 2.10 -2.39
CA ILE A 171 9.80 2.27 -3.80
C ILE A 171 8.61 1.37 -4.09
N ARG A 172 7.48 1.97 -4.47
CA ARG A 172 6.34 1.25 -5.04
C ARG A 172 6.58 1.03 -6.52
N SER A 173 6.38 -0.20 -6.98
CA SER A 173 6.41 -0.57 -8.40
C SER A 173 5.25 -1.51 -8.69
N GLY A 174 4.22 -1.00 -9.37
CA GLY A 174 2.95 -1.71 -9.53
C GLY A 174 2.30 -1.97 -8.18
N GLU A 175 2.09 -3.24 -7.85
CA GLU A 175 1.48 -3.68 -6.59
C GLU A 175 2.52 -3.94 -5.49
N ASP A 176 3.81 -3.95 -5.84
CA ASP A 176 4.90 -4.32 -4.96
C ASP A 176 5.61 -3.12 -4.35
N TYR A 177 6.22 -3.36 -3.18
CA TYR A 177 7.02 -2.38 -2.47
C TYR A 177 8.42 -2.95 -2.26
N PHE A 178 9.41 -2.13 -2.54
CA PHE A 178 10.81 -2.45 -2.34
C PHE A 178 11.41 -1.49 -1.33
N ILE A 179 12.40 -1.95 -0.57
CA ILE A 179 13.27 -1.09 0.23
C ILE A 179 14.65 -1.06 -0.39
N ALA A 180 15.20 0.15 -0.54
CA ALA A 180 16.55 0.43 -0.97
C ALA A 180 17.32 1.12 0.17
N GLY A 181 18.41 0.52 0.63
CA GLY A 181 19.28 1.11 1.64
C GLY A 181 20.33 2.02 1.03
N VAL A 182 20.34 3.29 1.41
CA VAL A 182 21.39 4.24 0.98
C VAL A 182 22.58 4.17 1.92
N HIS A 183 22.33 4.04 3.23
CA HIS A 183 23.35 3.93 4.27
C HIS A 183 23.20 2.66 5.13
N GLY A 184 22.74 1.58 4.50
CA GLY A 184 22.52 0.28 5.14
C GLY A 184 21.11 0.11 5.70
N VAL A 185 20.50 -1.01 5.35
CA VAL A 185 19.19 -1.47 5.83
C VAL A 185 19.36 -2.93 6.24
N GLU A 186 18.70 -3.32 7.31
CA GLU A 186 18.53 -4.74 7.62
C GLU A 186 17.06 -5.13 7.50
N LEU A 187 16.80 -6.19 6.75
CA LEU A 187 15.48 -6.80 6.59
C LEU A 187 15.52 -8.18 7.23
N ALA A 188 14.65 -8.42 8.21
CA ALA A 188 14.61 -9.67 8.97
C ALA A 188 15.99 -10.10 9.54
N GLY A 189 16.80 -9.14 9.96
CA GLY A 189 18.13 -9.36 10.53
C GLY A 189 19.26 -9.57 9.50
N ARG A 190 18.97 -9.45 8.20
CA ARG A 190 19.97 -9.56 7.14
C ARG A 190 20.21 -8.19 6.51
N LYS A 191 21.48 -7.81 6.32
CA LYS A 191 21.83 -6.58 5.60
C LYS A 191 21.44 -6.73 4.14
N VAL A 192 20.74 -5.73 3.61
CA VAL A 192 20.28 -5.69 2.22
C VAL A 192 20.54 -4.31 1.63
N GLU A 193 20.90 -4.28 0.35
CA GLU A 193 20.95 -3.04 -0.43
C GLU A 193 19.59 -2.75 -1.08
N HIS A 194 18.94 -3.80 -1.60
CA HIS A 194 17.62 -3.73 -2.19
C HIS A 194 16.84 -5.02 -1.90
N ALA A 195 15.58 -4.94 -1.50
CA ALA A 195 14.75 -6.10 -1.23
C ALA A 195 13.26 -5.83 -1.45
N LEU A 196 12.52 -6.84 -1.88
CA LEU A 196 11.06 -6.84 -1.92
C LEU A 196 10.50 -6.95 -0.49
N LEU A 197 9.56 -6.07 -0.13
CA LEU A 197 8.91 -6.05 1.17
C LEU A 197 7.68 -6.95 1.18
N GLN A 198 7.64 -7.85 2.16
CA GLN A 198 6.54 -8.75 2.45
C GLN A 198 5.84 -8.36 3.75
N HIS A 199 4.56 -8.71 3.88
CA HIS A 199 3.81 -8.43 5.10
C HIS A 199 4.52 -8.98 6.36
N ASP A 200 4.56 -8.16 7.41
CA ASP A 200 5.23 -8.41 8.69
C ASP A 200 6.77 -8.34 8.65
N ASP A 201 7.35 -7.94 7.52
CA ASP A 201 8.79 -7.72 7.42
C ASP A 201 9.29 -6.70 8.44
N ARG A 202 10.34 -7.09 9.16
CA ARG A 202 11.01 -6.26 10.16
C ARG A 202 12.17 -5.53 9.50
N ILE A 203 12.04 -4.21 9.41
CA ILE A 203 13.05 -3.32 8.85
C ILE A 203 13.80 -2.66 10.01
N ARG A 204 15.13 -2.77 9.99
CA ARG A 204 16.01 -2.06 10.93
C ARG A 204 16.85 -1.05 10.17
N LEU A 205 16.80 0.20 10.63
CA LEU A 205 17.58 1.32 10.10
C LEU A 205 18.53 1.81 11.20
N GLY A 206 19.82 1.84 10.92
CA GLY A 206 20.84 2.17 11.93
C GLY A 206 20.76 1.27 13.17
N SER A 207 21.08 1.83 14.33
CA SER A 207 21.17 1.07 15.58
C SER A 207 19.83 0.91 16.32
N ARG A 208 18.94 1.92 16.24
CA ARG A 208 17.75 2.03 17.10
C ARG A 208 16.41 1.98 16.37
N VAL A 209 16.38 2.25 15.07
CA VAL A 209 15.10 2.35 14.36
C VAL A 209 14.66 0.97 13.91
N LYS A 210 13.53 0.52 14.46
CA LYS A 210 12.85 -0.72 14.08
C LYS A 210 11.47 -0.36 13.56
N LEU A 211 11.19 -0.74 12.31
CA LEU A 211 9.92 -0.56 11.65
C LEU A 211 9.40 -1.93 11.25
N ARG A 212 8.08 -2.02 11.06
CA ARG A 212 7.46 -3.20 10.51
C ARG A 212 6.59 -2.83 9.32
N TYR A 213 6.83 -3.50 8.20
CA TYR A 213 6.03 -3.31 7.00
C TYR A 213 4.78 -4.17 7.07
N LEU A 214 3.62 -3.58 6.86
CA LEU A 214 2.34 -4.28 6.88
C LEU A 214 1.59 -4.03 5.58
N ARG A 215 1.00 -5.08 5.02
CA ARG A 215 0.00 -5.00 3.94
C ARG A 215 -1.30 -5.62 4.47
N PRO A 216 -2.16 -4.84 5.16
CA PRO A 216 -3.33 -5.38 5.86
C PRO A 216 -4.38 -5.98 4.93
N SER A 217 -4.53 -5.43 3.72
CA SER A 217 -5.54 -5.87 2.76
C SER A 217 -4.89 -6.37 1.47
N SER A 218 -5.39 -7.49 0.95
CA SER A 218 -5.06 -7.94 -0.42
C SER A 218 -5.78 -7.14 -1.50
N LYS A 219 -6.82 -6.37 -1.14
CA LYS A 219 -7.66 -5.59 -2.07
C LYS A 219 -7.12 -4.18 -2.32
N SER A 220 -5.98 -3.83 -1.73
CA SER A 220 -5.36 -2.53 -1.87
C SER A 220 -3.85 -2.67 -1.83
N VAL A 221 -3.18 -1.91 -2.69
CA VAL A 221 -1.72 -1.75 -2.66
C VAL A 221 -1.28 -0.86 -1.50
N THR A 222 -2.20 -0.12 -0.87
CA THR A 222 -1.86 0.71 0.30
C THR A 222 -1.26 -0.16 1.41
N SER A 223 -0.10 0.26 1.91
CA SER A 223 0.64 -0.45 2.94
C SER A 223 0.95 0.48 4.11
N LEU A 224 1.40 -0.09 5.22
CA LEU A 224 1.72 0.64 6.44
C LEU A 224 3.17 0.37 6.85
N LEU A 225 3.78 1.39 7.45
CA LEU A 225 4.93 1.23 8.32
C LEU A 225 4.45 1.45 9.75
N ASP A 226 4.53 0.39 10.54
CA ASP A 226 4.33 0.43 11.98
C ASP A 226 5.65 0.85 12.61
N LEU A 227 5.65 1.99 13.30
CA LEU A 227 6.84 2.52 13.94
C LEU A 227 7.02 1.82 15.29
N GLY A 228 8.20 1.26 15.53
CA GLY A 228 8.52 0.63 16.80
C GLY A 228 8.45 1.61 17.98
N GLU A 229 8.43 1.06 19.19
CA GLU A 229 8.37 1.85 20.41
C GLU A 229 9.52 2.87 20.50
N GLY A 230 9.21 4.06 20.99
CA GLY A 230 10.18 5.15 21.18
C GLY A 230 10.56 5.91 19.90
N ILE A 231 10.13 5.45 18.71
CA ILE A 231 10.36 6.18 17.47
C ILE A 231 9.37 7.34 17.36
N ARG A 232 9.91 8.55 17.18
CA ARG A 232 9.14 9.77 16.97
C ARG A 232 9.29 10.25 15.53
N THR A 233 8.24 10.86 15.00
CA THR A 233 8.24 11.52 13.68
C THR A 233 7.77 12.97 13.80
N THR A 234 7.86 13.75 12.73
CA THR A 234 7.49 15.17 12.73
C THR A 234 6.01 15.43 13.00
N CYS A 235 5.14 14.49 12.65
CA CYS A 235 3.79 14.41 13.20
C CYS A 235 3.75 13.26 14.20
N GLU A 236 3.02 13.37 15.31
CA GLU A 236 2.92 12.33 16.36
C GLU A 236 2.12 11.09 15.90
N SER A 237 2.48 10.52 14.76
CA SER A 237 1.93 9.30 14.22
C SER A 237 2.79 8.10 14.64
N ARG A 238 2.13 6.99 14.98
CA ARG A 238 2.77 5.67 15.16
C ARG A 238 2.69 4.80 13.91
N ARG A 239 1.86 5.17 12.94
CA ARG A 239 1.67 4.43 11.70
C ARG A 239 1.72 5.35 10.49
N VAL A 240 2.61 5.03 9.58
CA VAL A 240 2.75 5.73 8.32
C VAL A 240 2.04 4.92 7.25
N VAL A 241 1.11 5.54 6.55
CA VAL A 241 0.38 4.99 5.41
C VAL A 241 1.18 5.31 4.14
N LEU A 242 1.66 4.28 3.48
CA LEU A 242 2.21 4.36 2.13
C LEU A 242 1.04 4.28 1.14
N TRP A 243 0.45 5.43 0.85
CA TRP A 243 -0.84 5.53 0.17
C TRP A 243 -0.68 5.30 -1.34
N GLY A 244 -1.22 4.21 -1.85
CA GLY A 244 -1.17 3.85 -3.28
C GLY A 244 -2.49 3.48 -3.93
N GLY A 245 -3.55 3.42 -3.14
CA GLY A 245 -4.88 3.04 -3.61
C GLY A 245 -5.90 3.24 -2.50
N PRO A 246 -6.99 2.45 -2.49
CA PRO A 246 -8.02 2.56 -1.46
C PRO A 246 -7.46 2.39 -0.04
N LEU A 247 -7.67 3.36 0.84
CA LEU A 247 -7.37 3.22 2.26
C LEU A 247 -8.63 2.77 3.00
N ILE A 248 -8.65 1.51 3.41
CA ILE A 248 -9.79 0.89 4.09
C ILE A 248 -9.70 1.15 5.60
N MET A 249 -10.77 1.71 6.17
CA MET A 249 -10.94 1.94 7.60
C MET A 249 -12.22 1.22 8.05
N ALA A 250 -12.12 0.22 8.92
CA ALA A 250 -13.27 -0.61 9.29
C ALA A 250 -13.03 -1.30 10.64
N PRO A 251 -14.07 -1.83 11.32
CA PRO A 251 -13.92 -2.67 12.50
C PRO A 251 -13.47 -4.10 12.12
N SER A 252 -12.42 -4.21 11.30
CA SER A 252 -11.86 -5.48 10.82
C SER A 252 -10.34 -5.45 10.90
N ARG A 253 -9.72 -6.61 11.11
CA ARG A 253 -8.27 -6.77 11.16
C ARG A 253 -7.60 -6.61 9.79
N ASP A 254 -8.35 -6.79 8.71
CA ASP A 254 -7.87 -6.61 7.33
C ASP A 254 -7.95 -5.14 6.87
N ALA A 255 -8.39 -4.23 7.76
CA ALA A 255 -8.40 -2.80 7.50
C ALA A 255 -7.03 -2.17 7.79
N HIS A 256 -6.70 -1.12 7.04
CA HIS A 256 -5.48 -0.36 7.27
C HIS A 256 -5.57 0.46 8.56
N VAL A 257 -6.77 0.99 8.82
CA VAL A 257 -7.12 1.62 10.08
C VAL A 257 -8.25 0.82 10.71
N VAL A 258 -7.98 0.22 11.86
CA VAL A 258 -9.00 -0.50 12.61
C VAL A 258 -9.85 0.51 13.37
N LEU A 259 -11.14 0.55 13.08
CA LEU A 259 -12.11 1.42 13.76
C LEU A 259 -12.73 0.70 14.97
N PRO A 260 -13.25 1.44 15.97
CA PRO A 260 -13.99 0.85 17.09
C PRO A 260 -15.23 0.08 16.60
N GLY A 261 -15.57 -0.99 17.31
CA GLY A 261 -16.77 -1.79 17.03
C GLY A 261 -18.03 -0.92 17.00
N GLY A 262 -18.95 -1.21 16.08
CA GLY A 262 -20.17 -0.43 15.85
C GLY A 262 -20.00 0.73 14.86
N THR A 263 -18.77 1.18 14.59
CA THR A 263 -18.52 2.15 13.52
C THR A 263 -18.67 1.49 12.15
N GLY A 264 -19.45 2.08 11.25
CA GLY A 264 -19.47 1.68 9.85
C GLY A 264 -18.09 1.79 9.20
N GLY A 265 -17.80 0.95 8.20
CA GLY A 265 -16.55 1.05 7.46
C GLY A 265 -16.54 2.27 6.53
N VAL A 266 -15.36 2.84 6.28
CA VAL A 266 -15.14 3.93 5.33
C VAL A 266 -13.89 3.64 4.50
N VAL A 267 -13.96 3.87 3.19
CA VAL A 267 -12.83 3.78 2.27
C VAL A 267 -12.45 5.18 1.83
N LEU A 268 -11.18 5.57 2.01
CA LEU A 268 -10.65 6.78 1.40
C LEU A 268 -10.06 6.46 0.03
N LEU A 269 -10.40 7.29 -0.95
CA LEU A 269 -9.97 7.18 -2.34
C LEU A 269 -9.42 8.52 -2.78
N GLU A 270 -8.31 8.50 -3.49
CA GLU A 270 -7.90 9.66 -4.28
C GLU A 270 -8.54 9.58 -5.66
N ARG A 271 -9.21 10.64 -6.08
CA ARG A 271 -9.83 10.74 -7.40
C ARG A 271 -9.87 12.20 -7.84
N ASP A 272 -9.41 12.47 -9.07
CA ASP A 272 -9.45 13.79 -9.70
C ASP A 272 -8.82 14.90 -8.83
N GLY A 273 -7.71 14.59 -8.14
CA GLY A 273 -7.03 15.52 -7.24
C GLY A 273 -7.79 15.82 -5.95
N GLN A 274 -8.80 15.02 -5.61
CA GLN A 274 -9.59 15.12 -4.40
C GLN A 274 -9.51 13.83 -3.59
N ILE A 275 -9.83 13.96 -2.30
CA ILE A 275 -9.93 12.81 -1.41
C ILE A 275 -11.40 12.56 -1.15
N LEU A 276 -11.89 11.40 -1.54
CA LEU A 276 -13.25 10.97 -1.32
C LEU A 276 -13.29 9.97 -0.17
N ALA A 277 -14.21 10.17 0.76
CA ALA A 277 -14.56 9.21 1.78
C ALA A 277 -15.88 8.52 1.39
N LYS A 278 -15.80 7.21 1.13
CA LYS A 278 -16.94 6.38 0.74
C LYS A 278 -17.31 5.45 1.89
N PRO A 279 -18.52 5.55 2.46
CA PRO A 279 -19.03 4.56 3.40
C PRO A 279 -19.07 3.16 2.77
N MET A 280 -18.66 2.14 3.51
CA MET A 280 -18.72 0.73 3.09
C MET A 280 -20.12 0.15 3.24
N SER A 281 -20.91 0.69 4.15
CA SER A 281 -22.28 0.29 4.45
C SER A 281 -23.24 1.45 4.24
N GLY A 282 -24.42 1.15 3.70
CA GLY A 282 -25.49 2.13 3.46
C GLY A 282 -25.49 2.72 2.05
N HIS A 283 -26.52 3.52 1.76
CA HIS A 283 -26.70 4.26 0.50
C HIS A 283 -26.09 5.67 0.55
N GLU A 284 -25.25 5.96 1.54
CA GLU A 284 -24.62 7.27 1.66
C GLU A 284 -23.65 7.51 0.50
N THR A 285 -23.78 8.68 -0.12
CA THR A 285 -22.94 9.09 -1.23
C THR A 285 -21.51 9.38 -0.75
N PRO A 286 -20.48 9.05 -1.54
CA PRO A 286 -19.11 9.46 -1.25
C PRO A 286 -19.02 10.98 -1.00
N ARG A 287 -18.23 11.38 -0.01
CA ARG A 287 -18.06 12.79 0.38
C ARG A 287 -16.62 13.23 0.21
N THR A 288 -16.40 14.41 -0.33
CA THR A 288 -15.06 14.98 -0.43
C THR A 288 -14.56 15.45 0.93
N ILE A 289 -13.33 15.06 1.28
CA ILE A 289 -12.60 15.58 2.44
C ILE A 289 -11.85 16.84 2.00
N ALA A 290 -12.26 18.00 2.51
CA ALA A 290 -11.49 19.24 2.37
C ALA A 290 -10.34 19.26 3.37
N LEU A 291 -9.14 19.67 2.92
CA LEU A 291 -7.99 19.83 3.82
C LEU A 291 -8.27 20.92 4.86
N GLY A 292 -7.82 20.69 6.09
CA GLY A 292 -8.02 21.57 7.25
C GLY A 292 -9.43 21.51 7.87
N SER A 293 -10.39 20.85 7.21
CA SER A 293 -11.78 20.81 7.67
C SER A 293 -12.16 19.41 8.20
N PRO A 294 -12.84 19.31 9.34
CA PRO A 294 -13.34 18.03 9.82
C PRO A 294 -14.50 17.54 8.95
N LEU A 295 -14.51 16.25 8.66
CA LEU A 295 -15.60 15.52 8.03
C LEU A 295 -16.19 14.52 9.04
N VAL A 296 -17.52 14.48 9.10
CA VAL A 296 -18.27 13.52 9.91
C VAL A 296 -19.03 12.57 8.99
N ILE A 297 -18.86 11.25 9.16
CA ILE A 297 -19.55 10.19 8.42
C ILE A 297 -20.06 9.17 9.44
N GLY A 298 -21.38 9.05 9.59
CA GLY A 298 -21.96 8.36 10.75
C GLY A 298 -21.37 8.91 12.05
N ASP A 299 -20.86 8.02 12.90
CA ASP A 299 -20.20 8.37 14.17
C ASP A 299 -18.69 8.67 14.02
N LEU A 300 -18.15 8.55 12.80
CA LEU A 300 -16.73 8.77 12.54
C LEU A 300 -16.47 10.25 12.25
N ARG A 301 -15.66 10.89 13.10
CA ARG A 301 -15.11 12.23 12.84
C ARG A 301 -13.64 12.13 12.47
N LEU A 302 -13.31 12.66 11.29
CA LEU A 302 -11.94 12.67 10.78
C LEU A 302 -11.59 14.04 10.20
N SER A 303 -10.31 14.35 10.11
CA SER A 303 -9.80 15.53 9.40
C SER A 303 -8.51 15.19 8.70
N MET A 304 -8.22 15.94 7.63
CA MET A 304 -6.97 15.80 6.91
C MET A 304 -6.29 17.14 6.74
N ALA A 305 -4.98 17.21 6.93
CA ALA A 305 -4.22 18.44 6.75
C ALA A 305 -2.96 18.16 5.93
N ALA A 306 -2.50 19.16 5.19
CA ALA A 306 -1.15 19.14 4.62
C ALA A 306 -0.13 19.07 5.76
N LEU A 307 0.88 18.20 5.65
CA LEU A 307 2.06 18.31 6.48
C LEU A 307 3.05 19.20 5.75
N ASP A 308 2.94 20.51 5.99
CA ASP A 308 3.88 21.47 5.42
C ASP A 308 5.29 21.16 5.92
N ARG A 309 6.25 21.26 5.00
CA ARG A 309 7.66 21.39 5.39
C ARG A 309 7.78 22.76 6.05
N SER A 310 7.56 22.85 7.36
CA SER A 310 7.84 24.08 8.07
C SER A 310 9.31 24.41 7.85
N VAL A 311 9.58 25.40 7.00
CA VAL A 311 10.83 26.15 7.01
C VAL A 311 10.97 26.62 8.46
N SER A 312 11.96 26.10 9.20
CA SER A 312 12.23 26.63 10.53
C SER A 312 12.41 28.14 10.40
N PRO A 313 11.67 28.97 11.16
CA PRO A 313 11.99 30.39 11.21
C PRO A 313 13.43 30.48 11.72
N GLY A 314 14.28 31.13 10.94
CA GLY A 314 15.66 31.38 11.29
C GLY A 314 15.73 31.92 12.71
N ARG A 315 16.50 31.22 13.54
CA ARG A 315 16.89 31.64 14.88
C ARG A 315 17.47 33.06 14.77
N VAL A 316 16.72 34.07 15.20
CA VAL A 316 17.27 35.40 15.46
C VAL A 316 18.19 35.21 16.67
N VAL A 317 19.49 35.33 16.41
CA VAL A 317 20.50 35.43 17.46
C VAL A 317 20.37 36.85 18.02
N GLY A 318 19.88 36.94 19.25
CA GLY A 318 20.08 38.08 20.14
C GLY A 318 21.00 37.66 21.28
#